data_AF-A0A450S564-F1
#
_entry.id   AF-A0A450S564-F1
#
_cell.length_a   1.000
_cell.length_b   1.000
_cell.length_c   1.000
_cell.angle_alpha   90.00
_cell.angle_beta   90.00
_cell.angle_gamma   90.00
#
_symmetry.space_group_name_H-M   'P 1'
#
loop_
_entity.id
_entity.type
_entity.pdbx_description
1 polymer ?
#
loop_
_entity_poly.entity_id
_entity_poly.type
_entity_poly.pdbx_seq_one_letter_code
_entity_poly.pdbx_strand_id
1 'polypeptide(L)'
;MVSSLKATLSRVRRVSDGPMPGLLMMASMVGLVAMLGSFLLTPLPVALLIGLVIYAMLAVAELSQGIVSPITQTSLFLFSLSALAFFGGGFEAWIPYTGSLFLGALFVVSAGFLAAGRPFTVFYSAGRGHRTKHWVVSGMWTMAYLIGALLALLLMPNISFIYAPMLIVMGAAVLTLVFNLFWFGSATRRATEFQYESFRFTEIGDDLVLLEQFYTLAAREFWPSVRRSSTRSLSSLAELREQLWANDRPYGARILRFMAWKDAKPVGTICCILDHPRTGLPVEEESGFRIDKLRRVGKVMEIGKLAIASSYRTRQPLFLGLLRCVIEVAMEYRLSFIINDSYVSQAGLYRKIGFIDGAHEPFVDANGAECLLLWLNLSKAVIYENSRDDNTSMSRLIPLLNDYLTERFYHRLVLRHFRHTRQYRPYDLPAAAFSLKAKQHG
;
A
#
# COMPACT_ATOMS: atom_id res chain seq x y z
N MET A 1 26.47 -27.73 10.54
CA MET A 1 26.56 -26.54 9.64
C MET A 1 25.22 -26.15 9.02
N VAL A 2 24.48 -27.06 8.37
CA VAL A 2 23.17 -26.78 7.74
C VAL A 2 22.09 -26.32 8.72
N SER A 3 22.12 -26.81 9.97
CA SER A 3 21.21 -26.39 11.05
C SER A 3 21.48 -24.96 11.55
N SER A 4 22.75 -24.56 11.64
CA SER A 4 23.16 -23.20 11.99
C SER A 4 22.80 -22.21 10.86
N LEU A 5 22.95 -22.62 9.59
CA LEU A 5 22.54 -21.80 8.45
C LEU A 5 21.01 -21.61 8.41
N LYS A 6 20.23 -22.66 8.66
CA LYS A 6 18.76 -22.58 8.78
C LYS A 6 18.32 -21.73 9.97
N ALA A 7 19.01 -21.81 11.10
CA ALA A 7 18.73 -21.01 12.30
C ALA A 7 19.11 -19.52 12.11
N THR A 8 20.16 -19.24 11.36
CA THR A 8 20.57 -17.88 10.99
C THR A 8 19.61 -17.30 9.96
N LEU A 9 19.23 -18.08 8.94
CA LEU A 9 18.22 -17.71 7.94
C LEU A 9 16.81 -17.58 8.54
N SER A 10 16.48 -18.29 9.61
CA SER A 10 15.20 -18.15 10.33
C SER A 10 15.18 -16.94 11.27
N ARG A 11 16.33 -16.56 11.86
CA ARG A 11 16.46 -15.29 12.61
C ARG A 11 16.44 -14.04 11.72
N VAL A 12 16.99 -14.14 10.50
CA VAL A 12 16.89 -13.16 9.40
C VAL A 12 15.45 -13.06 8.84
N ARG A 13 14.55 -13.96 9.27
CA ARG A 13 13.15 -14.03 8.83
C ARG A 13 12.17 -13.32 9.77
N ARG A 14 12.64 -12.45 10.67
CA ARG A 14 11.72 -11.49 11.30
C ARG A 14 11.25 -10.57 10.18
N VAL A 15 9.98 -10.71 9.80
CA VAL A 15 9.33 -9.75 8.90
C VAL A 15 9.39 -8.41 9.63
N SER A 16 10.32 -7.54 9.23
CA SER A 16 10.46 -6.23 9.86
C SER A 16 9.21 -5.42 9.54
N ASP A 17 8.38 -5.17 10.55
CA ASP A 17 7.22 -4.31 10.41
C ASP A 17 7.60 -2.84 10.36
N GLY A 18 6.72 -2.04 9.79
CA GLY A 18 6.91 -0.60 9.70
C GLY A 18 7.52 -0.13 8.37
N PRO A 19 7.96 1.14 8.33
CA PRO A 19 8.42 1.76 7.09
C PRO A 19 9.84 1.34 6.69
N MET A 20 10.63 0.75 7.61
CA MET A 20 12.07 0.52 7.44
C MET A 20 12.46 -0.31 6.22
N PRO A 21 11.84 -1.46 5.91
CA PRO A 21 12.20 -2.20 4.69
C PRO A 21 12.00 -1.38 3.41
N GLY A 22 10.89 -0.64 3.29
CA GLY A 22 10.67 0.28 2.18
C GLY A 22 11.69 1.42 2.15
N LEU A 23 12.10 1.95 3.31
CA LEU A 23 13.12 3.00 3.41
C LEU A 23 14.49 2.49 2.97
N LEU A 24 14.86 1.27 3.37
CA LEU A 24 16.11 0.63 2.96
C LEU A 24 16.15 0.38 1.46
N MET A 25 15.03 -0.04 0.85
CA MET A 25 14.93 -0.14 -0.60
C MET A 25 15.19 1.22 -1.27
N MET A 26 14.58 2.31 -0.78
CA MET A 26 14.82 3.66 -1.32
C MET A 26 16.26 4.13 -1.08
N ALA A 27 16.83 3.86 0.10
CA ALA A 27 18.21 4.17 0.44
C ALA A 27 19.19 3.43 -0.47
N SER A 28 18.90 2.18 -0.85
CA SER A 28 19.73 1.42 -1.80
C SER A 28 19.73 2.07 -3.19
N MET A 29 18.59 2.60 -3.65
CA MET A 29 18.49 3.32 -4.93
C MET A 29 19.26 4.65 -4.88
N VAL A 30 19.13 5.39 -3.78
CA VAL A 30 19.89 6.64 -3.57
C VAL A 30 21.39 6.35 -3.48
N GLY A 31 21.79 5.29 -2.77
CA GLY A 31 23.17 4.85 -2.64
C GLY A 31 23.78 4.46 -3.98
N LEU A 32 23.01 3.76 -4.83
CA LEU A 32 23.43 3.46 -6.21
C LEU A 32 23.69 4.74 -7.00
N VAL A 33 22.76 5.70 -7.01
CA VAL A 33 22.92 6.97 -7.74
C VAL A 33 24.10 7.78 -7.20
N ALA A 34 24.27 7.85 -5.88
CA ALA A 34 25.38 8.53 -5.24
C ALA A 34 26.73 7.88 -5.59
N MET A 35 26.78 6.55 -5.65
CA MET A 35 27.97 5.81 -6.06
C MET A 35 28.29 6.06 -7.54
N LEU A 36 27.31 5.98 -8.45
CA LEU A 36 27.55 6.27 -9.86
C LEU A 36 27.99 7.73 -10.07
N GLY A 37 27.38 8.66 -9.34
CA GLY A 37 27.77 10.07 -9.34
C GLY A 37 29.18 10.31 -8.83
N SER A 38 29.65 9.56 -7.81
CA SER A 38 31.02 9.74 -7.29
C SER A 38 32.06 9.35 -8.34
N PHE A 39 31.86 8.28 -9.10
CA PHE A 39 32.74 7.90 -10.21
C PHE A 39 32.84 8.94 -11.33
N LEU A 40 31.83 9.81 -11.48
CA LEU A 40 31.83 10.89 -12.48
C LEU A 40 32.44 12.19 -11.96
N LEU A 41 32.40 12.41 -10.64
CA LEU A 41 32.69 13.71 -10.03
C LEU A 41 33.98 13.72 -9.21
N THR A 42 34.51 12.56 -8.82
CA THR A 42 35.68 12.46 -7.95
C THR A 42 36.74 11.52 -8.52
N PRO A 43 38.02 11.67 -8.09
CA PRO A 43 39.06 10.73 -8.46
C PRO A 43 38.72 9.31 -8.02
N LEU A 44 39.13 8.32 -8.81
CA LEU A 44 38.87 6.89 -8.57
C LEU A 44 39.12 6.42 -7.11
N PRO A 45 40.24 6.79 -6.43
CA PRO A 45 40.47 6.37 -5.05
C PRO A 45 39.37 6.86 -4.10
N VAL A 46 38.90 8.09 -4.31
CA VAL A 46 37.83 8.71 -3.51
C VAL A 46 36.49 8.05 -3.83
N ALA A 47 36.19 7.80 -5.11
CA ALA A 47 34.97 7.12 -5.53
C ALA A 47 34.86 5.70 -4.93
N LEU A 48 35.96 4.94 -4.90
CA LEU A 48 36.01 3.61 -4.27
C LEU A 48 35.73 3.66 -2.77
N LEU A 49 36.33 4.60 -2.04
CA LEU A 49 36.07 4.79 -0.61
C LEU A 49 34.63 5.22 -0.33
N ILE A 50 34.08 6.14 -1.15
CA ILE A 50 32.66 6.52 -1.05
C ILE A 50 31.76 5.31 -1.26
N GLY A 51 32.01 4.49 -2.29
CA GLY A 51 31.26 3.27 -2.57
C GLY A 51 31.32 2.29 -1.39
N LEU A 52 32.52 2.04 -0.85
CA LEU A 52 32.73 1.20 0.33
C LEU A 52 31.90 1.68 1.53
N VAL A 53 31.98 2.98 1.83
CA VAL A 53 31.25 3.59 2.96
C VAL A 53 29.73 3.48 2.77
N ILE A 54 29.22 3.80 1.58
CA ILE A 54 27.79 3.72 1.27
C ILE A 54 27.28 2.28 1.47
N TYR A 55 27.93 1.30 0.87
CA TYR A 55 27.48 -0.09 0.96
C TYR A 55 27.72 -0.71 2.34
N ALA A 56 28.73 -0.25 3.09
CA ALA A 56 28.92 -0.65 4.49
C ALA A 56 27.79 -0.11 5.38
N MET A 57 27.43 1.17 5.23
CA MET A 57 26.28 1.75 5.96
C MET A 57 24.98 1.03 5.62
N LEU A 58 24.73 0.74 4.33
CA LEU A 58 23.56 -0.02 3.90
C LEU A 58 23.54 -1.43 4.51
N ALA A 59 24.67 -2.15 4.49
CA ALA A 59 24.78 -3.47 5.09
C ALA A 59 24.49 -3.45 6.60
N VAL A 60 25.05 -2.48 7.34
CA VAL A 60 24.77 -2.30 8.77
C VAL A 60 23.30 -1.98 9.01
N ALA A 61 22.71 -1.09 8.21
CA ALA A 61 21.31 -0.73 8.32
C ALA A 61 20.37 -1.92 8.03
N GLU A 62 20.66 -2.72 7.00
CA GLU A 62 19.93 -3.95 6.68
C GLU A 62 20.02 -4.97 7.82
N LEU A 63 21.24 -5.23 8.33
CA LEU A 63 21.45 -6.17 9.43
C LEU A 63 20.71 -5.73 10.71
N SER A 64 20.65 -4.42 10.98
CA SER A 64 19.87 -3.88 12.11
C SER A 64 18.37 -4.18 12.02
N GLN A 65 17.86 -4.39 10.80
CA GLN A 65 16.46 -4.75 10.53
C GLN A 65 16.29 -6.26 10.28
N GLY A 66 17.35 -7.05 10.43
CA GLY A 66 17.32 -8.48 10.14
C GLY A 66 17.24 -8.81 8.64
N ILE A 67 17.53 -7.86 7.76
CA ILE A 67 17.56 -8.04 6.30
C ILE A 67 19.01 -8.33 5.88
N VAL A 68 19.19 -9.21 4.90
CA VAL A 68 20.51 -9.46 4.28
C VAL A 68 20.32 -9.47 2.77
N SER A 69 20.56 -8.33 2.12
CA SER A 69 20.42 -8.21 0.67
C SER A 69 21.64 -8.76 -0.06
N PRO A 70 21.49 -9.75 -0.97
CA PRO A 70 22.62 -10.30 -1.70
C PRO A 70 23.36 -9.25 -2.54
N ILE A 71 22.64 -8.26 -3.07
CA ILE A 71 23.22 -7.19 -3.89
C ILE A 71 24.07 -6.26 -3.04
N THR A 72 23.58 -5.87 -1.86
CA THR A 72 24.33 -5.01 -0.92
C THR A 72 25.61 -5.70 -0.46
N GLN A 73 25.52 -6.98 -0.06
CA GLN A 73 26.68 -7.76 0.39
C GLN A 73 27.70 -7.98 -0.74
N THR A 74 27.23 -8.30 -1.95
CA THR A 74 28.12 -8.47 -3.12
C THR A 74 28.81 -7.16 -3.48
N SER A 75 28.07 -6.05 -3.48
CA SER A 75 28.62 -4.73 -3.78
C SER A 75 29.67 -4.32 -2.73
N LEU A 76 29.38 -4.51 -1.44
CA LEU A 76 30.33 -4.25 -0.35
C LEU A 76 31.62 -5.07 -0.50
N PHE A 77 31.50 -6.36 -0.81
CA PHE A 77 32.65 -7.23 -1.05
C PHE A 77 33.49 -6.74 -2.24
N LEU A 78 32.85 -6.40 -3.36
CA LEU A 78 33.55 -5.93 -4.56
C LEU A 78 34.24 -4.58 -4.34
N PHE A 79 33.61 -3.64 -3.62
CA PHE A 79 34.25 -2.37 -3.25
C PHE A 79 35.42 -2.58 -2.29
N SER A 80 35.29 -3.50 -1.34
CA SER A 80 36.37 -3.84 -0.40
C SER A 80 37.58 -4.43 -1.15
N LEU A 81 37.34 -5.39 -2.04
CA LEU A 81 38.38 -6.01 -2.87
C LEU A 81 39.04 -4.97 -3.79
N SER A 82 38.24 -4.09 -4.39
CA SER A 82 38.73 -3.05 -5.29
C SER A 82 39.60 -2.02 -4.57
N ALA A 83 39.20 -1.60 -3.36
CA ALA A 83 39.99 -0.70 -2.53
C ALA A 83 41.30 -1.36 -2.08
N LEU A 84 41.27 -2.62 -1.63
CA LEU A 84 42.48 -3.35 -1.24
C LEU A 84 43.46 -3.53 -2.41
N ALA A 85 42.96 -3.86 -3.60
CA ALA A 85 43.80 -4.01 -4.79
C ALA A 85 44.43 -2.67 -5.22
N PHE A 86 43.67 -1.58 -5.13
CA PHE A 86 44.14 -0.24 -5.50
C PHE A 86 45.16 0.32 -4.51
N PHE A 87 44.87 0.29 -3.20
CA PHE A 87 45.74 0.87 -2.17
C PHE A 87 46.85 -0.05 -1.67
N GLY A 88 46.67 -1.37 -1.78
CA GLY A 88 47.57 -2.36 -1.17
C GLY A 88 48.55 -3.05 -2.13
N GLY A 89 48.34 -2.99 -3.45
CA GLY A 89 49.06 -3.89 -4.38
C GLY A 89 49.65 -3.26 -5.64
N GLY A 90 49.46 -1.97 -5.91
CA GLY A 90 50.02 -1.32 -7.12
C GLY A 90 49.53 -1.93 -8.45
N PHE A 91 48.44 -2.70 -8.41
CA PHE A 91 47.85 -3.28 -9.61
C PHE A 91 47.03 -2.19 -10.31
N GLU A 92 47.62 -1.35 -11.14
CA GLU A 92 46.84 -0.35 -11.90
C GLU A 92 46.23 -0.96 -13.18
N ALA A 93 46.82 -2.03 -13.70
CA ALA A 93 46.44 -2.64 -14.96
C ALA A 93 45.04 -3.28 -14.99
N TRP A 94 44.44 -3.60 -13.83
CA TRP A 94 43.09 -4.18 -13.76
C TRP A 94 41.98 -3.12 -13.65
N ILE A 95 42.33 -1.85 -13.39
CA ILE A 95 41.37 -0.75 -13.19
C ILE A 95 40.37 -0.62 -14.33
N PRO A 96 40.77 -0.70 -15.63
CA PRO A 96 39.80 -0.63 -16.72
C PRO A 96 38.71 -1.71 -16.61
N TYR A 97 39.08 -2.94 -16.22
CA TYR A 97 38.19 -4.10 -16.16
C TYR A 97 37.24 -4.10 -14.96
N THR A 98 37.46 -3.24 -13.96
CA THR A 98 36.63 -3.12 -12.74
C THR A 98 35.14 -3.10 -13.04
N GLY A 99 34.68 -2.28 -13.98
CA GLY A 99 33.26 -2.15 -14.31
C GLY A 99 32.64 -3.44 -14.85
N SER A 100 33.35 -4.12 -15.76
CA SER A 100 32.89 -5.40 -16.33
C SER A 100 32.85 -6.51 -15.29
N LEU A 101 33.86 -6.58 -14.42
CA LEU A 101 33.92 -7.55 -13.32
C LEU A 101 32.84 -7.29 -12.27
N PHE A 102 32.60 -6.02 -11.93
CA PHE A 102 31.60 -5.63 -10.94
C PHE A 102 30.18 -6.00 -11.42
N LEU A 103 29.82 -5.59 -12.64
CA LEU A 103 28.52 -5.90 -13.22
C LEU A 103 28.38 -7.39 -13.52
N GLY A 104 29.44 -8.06 -13.97
CA GLY A 104 29.46 -9.51 -14.19
C GLY A 104 29.20 -10.30 -12.90
N ALA A 105 29.83 -9.91 -11.79
CA ALA A 105 29.58 -10.53 -10.48
C ALA A 105 28.13 -10.32 -10.02
N LEU A 106 27.58 -9.11 -10.17
CA LEU A 106 26.17 -8.83 -9.86
C LEU A 106 25.20 -9.62 -10.75
N PHE A 107 25.54 -9.81 -12.03
CA PHE A 107 24.80 -10.68 -12.94
C PHE A 107 24.79 -12.12 -12.42
N VAL A 108 25.95 -12.72 -12.12
CA VAL A 108 26.06 -14.10 -11.63
C VAL A 108 25.23 -14.30 -10.35
N VAL A 109 25.35 -13.38 -9.39
CA VAL A 109 24.58 -13.46 -8.14
C VAL A 109 23.09 -13.34 -8.43
N SER A 110 22.65 -12.32 -9.17
CA SER A 110 21.23 -12.10 -9.44
C SER A 110 20.61 -13.24 -10.26
N ALA A 111 21.31 -13.77 -11.27
CA ALA A 111 20.90 -14.91 -12.07
C ALA A 111 20.81 -16.18 -11.22
N GLY A 112 21.78 -16.42 -10.33
CA GLY A 112 21.75 -17.55 -9.39
C GLY A 112 20.53 -17.51 -8.46
N PHE A 113 20.17 -16.33 -7.96
CA PHE A 113 18.96 -16.13 -7.15
C PHE A 113 17.67 -16.38 -7.95
N LEU A 114 17.60 -15.87 -9.19
CA LEU A 114 16.47 -16.13 -10.09
C LEU A 114 16.33 -17.62 -10.43
N ALA A 115 17.44 -18.30 -10.76
CA ALA A 115 17.45 -19.73 -11.05
C ALA A 115 17.01 -20.57 -9.84
N ALA A 116 17.33 -20.12 -8.63
CA ALA A 116 16.87 -20.74 -7.38
C ALA A 116 15.40 -20.43 -7.00
N GLY A 117 14.64 -19.75 -7.88
CA GLY A 117 13.24 -19.42 -7.61
C GLY A 117 13.03 -18.24 -6.65
N ARG A 118 14.08 -17.43 -6.40
CA ARG A 118 14.10 -16.41 -5.36
C ARG A 118 14.48 -15.04 -5.92
N PRO A 119 13.52 -14.26 -6.45
CA PRO A 119 13.81 -12.91 -6.93
C PRO A 119 14.39 -12.06 -5.79
N PHE A 120 15.59 -11.51 -6.01
CA PHE A 120 16.35 -10.82 -4.95
C PHE A 120 15.67 -9.52 -4.47
N THR A 121 14.73 -8.97 -5.23
CA THR A 121 13.98 -7.79 -4.76
C THR A 121 12.97 -8.10 -3.66
N VAL A 122 12.68 -9.39 -3.38
CA VAL A 122 11.77 -9.81 -2.31
C VAL A 122 12.37 -9.59 -0.92
N PHE A 123 13.68 -9.42 -0.79
CA PHE A 123 14.33 -9.22 0.52
C PHE A 123 13.86 -7.94 1.23
N TYR A 124 13.34 -6.94 0.50
CA TYR A 124 12.74 -5.72 1.07
C TYR A 124 11.21 -5.75 1.15
N SER A 125 10.56 -6.85 0.75
CA SER A 125 9.10 -6.99 0.68
C SER A 125 8.61 -8.37 1.16
N ALA A 126 9.39 -9.05 2.00
CA ALA A 126 9.08 -10.39 2.48
C ALA A 126 7.67 -10.45 3.10
N GLY A 127 6.78 -11.23 2.47
CA GLY A 127 5.38 -11.40 2.91
C GLY A 127 4.39 -10.33 2.41
N ARG A 128 4.84 -9.25 1.77
CA ARG A 128 4.01 -8.11 1.31
C ARG A 128 4.09 -7.81 -0.19
N GLY A 129 4.97 -8.50 -0.91
CA GLY A 129 5.32 -8.17 -2.29
C GLY A 129 4.50 -8.89 -3.36
N HIS A 130 4.09 -8.16 -4.41
CA HIS A 130 3.51 -8.75 -5.61
C HIS A 130 4.57 -9.60 -6.34
N ARG A 131 4.44 -10.94 -6.24
CA ARG A 131 5.48 -11.88 -6.69
C ARG A 131 5.88 -11.68 -8.15
N THR A 132 4.91 -11.53 -9.05
CA THR A 132 5.17 -11.35 -10.48
C THR A 132 5.98 -10.09 -10.75
N LYS A 133 5.71 -9.00 -10.01
CA LYS A 133 6.52 -7.78 -10.10
C LYS A 133 7.95 -8.01 -9.67
N HIS A 134 8.17 -8.70 -8.55
CA HIS A 134 9.52 -9.00 -8.09
C HIS A 134 10.32 -9.86 -9.06
N TRP A 135 9.67 -10.82 -9.73
CA TRP A 135 10.28 -11.58 -10.82
C TRP A 135 10.70 -10.69 -11.99
N VAL A 136 9.78 -9.85 -12.48
CA VAL A 136 10.07 -8.94 -13.60
C VAL A 136 11.17 -7.95 -13.26
N VAL A 137 11.10 -7.30 -12.09
CA VAL A 137 12.12 -6.33 -11.66
C VAL A 137 13.48 -7.02 -11.50
N SER A 138 13.52 -8.21 -10.87
CA SER A 138 14.78 -8.93 -10.67
C SER A 138 15.37 -9.39 -12.01
N GLY A 139 14.55 -9.90 -12.94
CA GLY A 139 14.98 -10.26 -14.29
C GLY A 139 15.49 -9.07 -15.10
N MET A 140 14.81 -7.93 -15.00
CA MET A 140 15.26 -6.67 -15.62
C MET A 140 16.64 -6.26 -15.10
N TRP A 141 16.87 -6.30 -13.79
CA TRP A 141 18.18 -6.01 -13.20
C TRP A 141 19.26 -7.00 -13.65
N THR A 142 18.95 -8.30 -13.67
CA THR A 142 19.88 -9.32 -14.18
C THR A 142 20.28 -9.04 -15.62
N MET A 143 19.33 -8.68 -16.49
CA MET A 143 19.63 -8.29 -17.87
C MET A 143 20.43 -6.99 -17.94
N ALA A 144 20.11 -6.00 -17.12
CA ALA A 144 20.86 -4.74 -17.05
C ALA A 144 22.33 -4.97 -16.65
N TYR A 145 22.58 -5.86 -15.69
CA TYR A 145 23.94 -6.24 -15.29
C TYR A 145 24.68 -6.99 -16.40
N LEU A 146 24.03 -7.93 -17.09
CA LEU A 146 24.63 -8.65 -18.20
C LEU A 146 25.01 -7.72 -19.36
N ILE A 147 24.05 -6.92 -19.84
CA ILE A 147 24.26 -5.98 -20.93
C ILE A 147 25.30 -4.93 -20.53
N GLY A 148 25.22 -4.41 -19.31
CA GLY A 148 26.20 -3.46 -18.78
C GLY A 148 27.62 -4.05 -18.72
N ALA A 149 27.77 -5.30 -18.27
CA ALA A 149 29.07 -5.98 -18.25
C ALA A 149 29.64 -6.19 -19.67
N LEU A 150 28.79 -6.62 -20.62
CA LEU A 150 29.19 -6.78 -22.02
C LEU A 150 29.58 -5.46 -22.66
N LEU A 151 28.81 -4.39 -22.46
CA LEU A 151 29.14 -3.06 -22.97
C LEU A 151 30.42 -2.51 -22.34
N ALA A 152 30.63 -2.73 -21.04
CA ALA A 152 31.86 -2.34 -20.36
C ALA A 152 33.08 -3.03 -20.97
N LEU A 153 32.96 -4.30 -21.37
CA LEU A 153 34.04 -5.06 -21.97
C LEU A 153 34.27 -4.71 -23.46
N LEU A 154 33.20 -4.70 -24.26
CA LEU A 154 33.27 -4.57 -25.72
C LEU A 154 33.62 -3.15 -26.20
N LEU A 155 33.27 -2.13 -25.42
CA LEU A 155 33.53 -0.74 -25.79
C LEU A 155 34.92 -0.29 -25.36
N MET A 156 35.71 -1.10 -24.66
CA MET A 156 37.09 -0.73 -24.34
C MET A 156 37.94 -0.60 -25.61
N PRO A 157 38.81 0.42 -25.69
CA PRO A 157 39.12 1.44 -24.67
C PRO A 157 38.32 2.75 -24.82
N ASN A 158 37.30 2.81 -25.69
CA ASN A 158 36.52 4.04 -25.93
C ASN A 158 35.77 4.47 -24.67
N ILE A 159 35.81 5.75 -24.31
CA ILE A 159 35.17 6.33 -23.10
C ILE A 159 33.71 5.88 -22.88
N SER A 160 33.00 5.50 -23.95
CA SER A 160 31.68 4.87 -23.92
C SER A 160 31.60 3.61 -23.04
N PHE A 161 32.71 2.91 -22.77
CA PHE A 161 32.78 1.75 -21.86
C PHE A 161 32.39 2.11 -20.42
N ILE A 162 32.46 3.40 -20.04
CA ILE A 162 32.03 3.91 -18.74
C ILE A 162 30.55 4.34 -18.80
N TYR A 163 30.20 5.17 -19.77
CA TYR A 163 28.86 5.79 -19.82
C TYR A 163 27.74 4.83 -20.21
N ALA A 164 27.98 3.93 -21.16
CA ALA A 164 26.92 3.04 -21.65
C ALA A 164 26.41 2.08 -20.55
N PRO A 165 27.28 1.40 -19.77
CA PRO A 165 26.82 0.61 -18.63
C PRO A 165 26.11 1.43 -17.55
N MET A 166 26.59 2.65 -17.26
CA MET A 166 25.93 3.55 -16.31
C MET A 166 24.51 3.91 -16.74
N LEU A 167 24.30 4.23 -18.02
CA LEU A 167 22.97 4.55 -18.56
C LEU A 167 22.01 3.35 -18.46
N ILE A 168 22.49 2.13 -18.72
CA ILE A 168 21.71 0.90 -18.57
C ILE A 168 21.26 0.70 -17.11
N VAL A 169 22.20 0.85 -16.16
CA VAL A 169 21.91 0.71 -14.73
C VAL A 169 20.95 1.81 -14.24
N MET A 170 21.13 3.05 -14.69
CA MET A 170 20.22 4.16 -14.37
C MET A 170 18.82 3.93 -14.95
N GLY A 171 18.72 3.43 -16.18
CA GLY A 171 17.45 3.05 -16.80
C GLY A 171 16.71 1.98 -15.98
N ALA A 172 17.43 0.94 -15.53
CA ALA A 172 16.87 -0.09 -14.66
C ALA A 172 16.40 0.45 -13.31
N ALA A 173 17.14 1.40 -12.70
CA ALA A 173 16.74 2.08 -11.48
C ALA A 173 15.45 2.91 -11.68
N VAL A 174 15.36 3.70 -12.75
CA VAL A 174 14.17 4.48 -13.09
C VAL A 174 12.97 3.57 -13.31
N LEU A 175 13.11 2.50 -14.09
CA LEU A 175 12.02 1.53 -14.32
C LEU A 175 11.58 0.84 -13.02
N THR A 176 12.52 0.52 -12.12
CA THR A 176 12.21 -0.04 -10.80
C THR A 176 11.34 0.92 -9.98
N LEU A 177 11.66 2.23 -9.99
CA LEU A 177 10.84 3.24 -9.34
C LEU A 177 9.47 3.37 -10.00
N VAL A 178 9.39 3.31 -11.33
CA VAL A 178 8.13 3.32 -12.08
C VAL A 178 7.22 2.16 -11.64
N PHE A 179 7.77 0.94 -11.60
CA PHE A 179 7.03 -0.25 -11.21
C PHE A 179 6.60 -0.24 -9.74
N ASN A 180 7.45 0.25 -8.83
CA ASN A 180 7.14 0.30 -7.40
C ASN A 180 6.16 1.41 -7.02
N LEU A 181 6.16 2.54 -7.74
CA LEU A 181 5.44 3.74 -7.31
C LEU A 181 4.26 4.13 -8.19
N PHE A 182 4.23 3.69 -9.45
CA PHE A 182 3.26 4.20 -10.42
C PHE A 182 2.41 3.09 -11.03
N TRP A 183 3.02 2.18 -11.79
CA TRP A 183 2.29 1.27 -12.66
C TRP A 183 3.04 -0.04 -12.92
N PHE A 184 2.32 -1.16 -12.98
CA PHE A 184 2.86 -2.48 -13.34
C PHE A 184 1.81 -3.29 -14.12
N GLY A 185 1.51 -2.92 -15.36
CA GLY A 185 0.48 -3.59 -16.17
C GLY A 185 -0.94 -3.11 -15.91
N SER A 186 -1.85 -3.37 -16.86
CA SER A 186 -3.29 -3.10 -16.71
C SER A 186 -3.96 -4.10 -15.75
N ALA A 187 -3.50 -5.35 -15.76
CA ALA A 187 -4.02 -6.43 -14.91
C ALA A 187 -3.81 -6.22 -13.40
N THR A 188 -2.98 -5.25 -13.01
CA THR A 188 -2.75 -4.92 -11.59
C THR A 188 -3.52 -3.70 -11.11
N ARG A 189 -4.37 -3.12 -11.97
CA ARG A 189 -5.34 -2.10 -11.55
C ARG A 189 -6.41 -2.72 -10.67
N ARG A 190 -7.11 -1.87 -9.91
CA ARG A 190 -8.31 -2.27 -9.18
C ARG A 190 -9.31 -2.88 -10.16
N ALA A 191 -9.89 -4.02 -9.80
CA ALA A 191 -10.94 -4.64 -10.60
C ALA A 191 -12.27 -3.94 -10.31
N THR A 192 -12.98 -3.52 -11.35
CA THR A 192 -14.35 -2.99 -11.24
C THR A 192 -15.37 -4.12 -11.06
N GLU A 193 -15.00 -5.35 -11.43
CA GLU A 193 -15.77 -6.57 -11.23
C GLU A 193 -14.84 -7.70 -10.77
N PHE A 194 -15.26 -8.46 -9.75
CA PHE A 194 -14.57 -9.68 -9.36
C PHE A 194 -15.55 -10.70 -8.76
N GLN A 195 -15.12 -11.96 -8.71
CA GLN A 195 -15.83 -13.03 -8.04
C GLN A 195 -15.06 -13.49 -6.81
N TYR A 196 -15.79 -13.77 -5.74
CA TYR A 196 -15.23 -14.36 -4.53
C TYR A 196 -16.23 -15.37 -3.97
N GLU A 197 -15.80 -16.63 -3.93
CA GLU A 197 -16.66 -17.79 -3.69
C GLU A 197 -17.89 -17.79 -4.62
N SER A 198 -19.10 -17.87 -4.08
CA SER A 198 -20.36 -17.87 -4.84
C SER A 198 -20.92 -16.48 -5.14
N PHE A 199 -20.17 -15.41 -4.89
CA PHE A 199 -20.65 -14.04 -5.02
C PHE A 199 -19.87 -13.27 -6.08
N ARG A 200 -20.59 -12.48 -6.87
CA ARG A 200 -20.03 -11.54 -7.86
C ARG A 200 -20.17 -10.13 -7.33
N PHE A 201 -19.11 -9.34 -7.38
CA PHE A 201 -19.05 -7.97 -6.90
C PHE A 201 -18.79 -7.05 -8.08
N THR A 202 -19.58 -6.00 -8.22
CA THR A 202 -19.50 -5.07 -9.34
C THR A 202 -19.63 -3.63 -8.86
N GLU A 203 -18.78 -2.75 -9.37
CA GLU A 203 -19.02 -1.32 -9.34
C GLU A 203 -20.20 -0.98 -10.25
N ILE A 204 -21.19 -0.28 -9.71
CA ILE A 204 -22.32 0.22 -10.49
C ILE A 204 -22.08 1.70 -10.79
N GLY A 205 -22.15 2.06 -12.06
CA GLY A 205 -22.09 3.45 -12.50
C GLY A 205 -23.43 4.17 -12.29
N ASP A 206 -23.73 5.12 -13.15
CA ASP A 206 -24.96 5.93 -13.10
C ASP A 206 -26.16 5.26 -13.83
N ASP A 207 -26.16 3.93 -13.95
CA ASP A 207 -27.28 3.18 -14.53
C ASP A 207 -28.50 3.25 -13.59
N LEU A 208 -29.58 3.86 -14.06
CA LEU A 208 -30.79 4.10 -13.27
C LEU A 208 -31.41 2.81 -12.72
N VAL A 209 -31.38 1.71 -13.47
CA VAL A 209 -31.95 0.43 -13.04
C VAL A 209 -31.13 -0.16 -11.92
N LEU A 210 -29.80 -0.11 -12.04
CA LEU A 210 -28.89 -0.59 -11.00
C LEU A 210 -28.94 0.30 -9.74
N LEU A 211 -29.06 1.62 -9.92
CA LEU A 211 -29.24 2.56 -8.81
C LEU A 211 -30.53 2.29 -8.05
N GLU A 212 -31.64 2.06 -8.76
CA GLU A 212 -32.92 1.72 -8.11
C GLU A 212 -32.78 0.43 -7.30
N GLN A 213 -32.14 -0.61 -7.85
CA GLN A 213 -31.90 -1.86 -7.12
C GLN A 213 -31.00 -1.67 -5.89
N PHE A 214 -29.96 -0.85 -6.01
CA PHE A 214 -29.05 -0.51 -4.91
C PHE A 214 -29.82 0.15 -3.75
N TYR A 215 -30.53 1.24 -4.02
CA TYR A 215 -31.27 1.97 -2.97
C TYR A 215 -32.45 1.18 -2.41
N THR A 216 -33.11 0.36 -3.23
CA THR A 216 -34.19 -0.52 -2.78
C THR A 216 -33.68 -1.57 -1.77
N LEU A 217 -32.53 -2.19 -2.05
CA LEU A 217 -31.93 -3.16 -1.13
C LEU A 217 -31.45 -2.46 0.17
N ALA A 218 -30.78 -1.31 0.05
CA ALA A 218 -30.32 -0.54 1.20
C ALA A 218 -31.49 -0.12 2.12
N ALA A 219 -32.53 0.51 1.56
CA ALA A 219 -33.71 0.95 2.30
C ALA A 219 -34.40 -0.22 3.02
N ARG A 220 -34.54 -1.38 2.35
CA ARG A 220 -35.14 -2.57 2.94
C ARG A 220 -34.39 -3.07 4.17
N GLU A 221 -33.07 -3.09 4.12
CA GLU A 221 -32.24 -3.61 5.23
C GLU A 221 -32.04 -2.58 6.35
N PHE A 222 -32.18 -1.28 6.08
CA PHE A 222 -32.11 -0.21 7.07
C PHE A 222 -33.44 0.11 7.75
N TRP A 223 -34.57 -0.16 7.09
CA TRP A 223 -35.90 0.11 7.61
C TRP A 223 -36.16 -0.40 9.04
N PRO A 224 -35.70 -1.60 9.46
CA PRO A 224 -35.89 -2.05 10.84
C PRO A 224 -35.20 -1.17 11.89
N SER A 225 -34.05 -0.57 11.56
CA SER A 225 -33.33 0.34 12.46
C SER A 225 -34.04 1.69 12.53
N VAL A 226 -34.41 2.25 11.37
CA VAL A 226 -35.13 3.54 11.28
C VAL A 226 -36.49 3.48 11.97
N ARG A 227 -37.27 2.41 11.73
CA ARG A 227 -38.60 2.23 12.33
C ARG A 227 -38.58 2.10 13.86
N ARG A 228 -37.49 1.59 14.44
CA ARG A 228 -37.34 1.41 15.89
C ARG A 228 -36.83 2.65 16.61
N SER A 229 -36.40 3.68 15.87
CA SER A 229 -35.90 4.91 16.47
C SER A 229 -37.02 5.68 17.16
N SER A 230 -36.69 6.30 18.29
CA SER A 230 -37.57 7.19 19.05
C SER A 230 -37.82 8.53 18.33
N THR A 231 -36.93 8.93 17.43
CA THR A 231 -36.97 10.18 16.64
C THR A 231 -37.37 9.93 15.19
N ARG A 232 -38.32 9.00 14.97
CA ARG A 232 -38.78 8.61 13.65
C ARG A 232 -39.22 9.82 12.81
N SER A 233 -38.47 10.11 11.75
CA SER A 233 -38.78 11.15 10.78
C SER A 233 -39.51 10.63 9.53
N LEU A 234 -39.40 9.32 9.23
CA LEU A 234 -39.88 8.71 7.99
C LEU A 234 -41.09 7.77 8.19
N SER A 235 -42.08 7.91 7.30
CA SER A 235 -43.35 7.19 7.35
C SER A 235 -43.34 5.87 6.58
N SER A 236 -42.56 5.77 5.51
CA SER A 236 -42.54 4.58 4.63
C SER A 236 -41.15 4.15 4.13
N LEU A 237 -41.06 2.90 3.65
CA LEU A 237 -39.85 2.38 2.99
C LEU A 237 -39.54 3.10 1.68
N ALA A 238 -40.57 3.54 0.95
CA ALA A 238 -40.41 4.32 -0.26
C ALA A 238 -39.78 5.69 0.04
N GLU A 239 -40.25 6.36 1.10
CA GLU A 239 -39.64 7.62 1.57
C GLU A 239 -38.18 7.44 1.96
N LEU A 240 -37.83 6.37 2.69
CA LEU A 240 -36.44 6.08 3.02
C LEU A 240 -35.58 5.87 1.76
N ARG A 241 -36.10 5.16 0.76
CA ARG A 241 -35.40 4.96 -0.51
C ARG A 241 -35.13 6.28 -1.23
N GLU A 242 -36.15 7.12 -1.37
CA GLU A 242 -36.02 8.44 -2.02
C GLU A 242 -35.05 9.34 -1.24
N GLN A 243 -35.09 9.32 0.09
CA GLN A 243 -34.16 10.10 0.91
C GLN A 243 -32.71 9.62 0.76
N LEU A 244 -32.46 8.31 0.77
CA LEU A 244 -31.11 7.76 0.56
C LEU A 244 -30.54 8.18 -0.80
N TRP A 245 -31.38 8.16 -1.86
CA TRP A 245 -30.97 8.65 -3.17
C TRP A 245 -30.72 10.16 -3.14
N ALA A 246 -31.65 10.94 -2.60
CA ALA A 246 -31.54 12.40 -2.52
C ALA A 246 -30.27 12.85 -1.79
N ASN A 247 -29.91 12.18 -0.68
CA ASN A 247 -28.71 12.47 0.10
C ASN A 247 -27.42 12.22 -0.69
N ASP A 248 -27.39 11.21 -1.57
CA ASP A 248 -26.19 10.86 -2.33
C ASP A 248 -26.02 11.72 -3.60
N ARG A 249 -27.09 12.34 -4.10
CA ARG A 249 -27.11 13.11 -5.36
C ARG A 249 -26.07 14.25 -5.42
N PRO A 250 -25.83 15.06 -4.36
CA PRO A 250 -24.84 16.13 -4.36
C PRO A 250 -23.39 15.68 -4.57
N TYR A 251 -23.10 14.40 -4.34
CA TYR A 251 -21.74 13.87 -4.44
C TYR A 251 -21.35 13.50 -5.88
N GLY A 252 -22.32 13.24 -6.76
CA GLY A 252 -22.10 12.99 -8.18
C GLY A 252 -21.04 11.93 -8.45
N ALA A 253 -20.03 12.26 -9.28
CA ALA A 253 -18.93 11.35 -9.61
C ALA A 253 -17.99 10.98 -8.44
N ARG A 254 -18.18 11.57 -7.25
CA ARG A 254 -17.35 11.27 -6.05
C ARG A 254 -17.85 10.09 -5.25
N ILE A 255 -19.09 9.66 -5.48
CA ILE A 255 -19.65 8.47 -4.84
C ILE A 255 -19.50 7.28 -5.78
N LEU A 256 -18.78 6.26 -5.31
CA LEU A 256 -18.64 4.98 -6.00
C LEU A 256 -19.50 3.95 -5.27
N ARG A 257 -20.33 3.23 -6.02
CA ARG A 257 -21.32 2.30 -5.49
C ARG A 257 -20.98 0.89 -5.95
N PHE A 258 -21.15 -0.07 -5.06
CA PHE A 258 -20.85 -1.46 -5.32
C PHE A 258 -22.03 -2.34 -4.94
N MET A 259 -22.31 -3.31 -5.80
CA MET A 259 -23.32 -4.33 -5.57
C MET A 259 -22.68 -5.72 -5.53
N ALA A 260 -23.21 -6.56 -4.65
CA ALA A 260 -22.91 -7.98 -4.61
C ALA A 260 -24.11 -8.78 -5.10
N TRP A 261 -23.84 -9.78 -5.93
CA TRP A 261 -24.83 -10.58 -6.62
C TRP A 261 -24.66 -12.06 -6.28
N LYS A 262 -25.78 -12.76 -6.21
CA LYS A 262 -25.85 -14.22 -6.24
C LYS A 262 -26.95 -14.63 -7.21
N ASP A 263 -26.62 -15.46 -8.20
CA ASP A 263 -27.57 -15.96 -9.20
C ASP A 263 -28.40 -14.82 -9.84
N ALA A 264 -27.72 -13.75 -10.27
CA ALA A 264 -28.29 -12.50 -10.81
C ALA A 264 -29.17 -11.67 -9.87
N LYS A 265 -29.34 -12.06 -8.60
CA LYS A 265 -30.07 -11.29 -7.59
C LYS A 265 -29.12 -10.42 -6.76
N PRO A 266 -29.46 -9.14 -6.49
CA PRO A 266 -28.67 -8.32 -5.60
C PRO A 266 -28.85 -8.77 -4.15
N VAL A 267 -27.74 -9.00 -3.45
CA VAL A 267 -27.70 -9.52 -2.08
C VAL A 267 -26.87 -8.67 -1.13
N GLY A 268 -26.11 -7.70 -1.64
CA GLY A 268 -25.35 -6.77 -0.83
C GLY A 268 -25.07 -5.45 -1.55
N THR A 269 -24.88 -4.40 -0.78
CA THR A 269 -24.52 -3.05 -1.24
C THR A 269 -23.48 -2.44 -0.32
N ILE A 270 -22.63 -1.58 -0.86
CA ILE A 270 -21.77 -0.66 -0.13
C ILE A 270 -21.42 0.50 -1.07
N CYS A 271 -21.22 1.68 -0.52
CA CYS A 271 -20.67 2.80 -1.28
C CYS A 271 -19.49 3.43 -0.54
N CYS A 272 -18.74 4.23 -1.27
CA CYS A 272 -17.75 5.11 -0.69
C CYS A 272 -17.79 6.48 -1.36
N ILE A 273 -17.52 7.52 -0.57
CA ILE A 273 -17.64 8.92 -0.97
C ILE A 273 -16.29 9.59 -0.75
N LEU A 274 -15.71 10.09 -1.84
CA LEU A 274 -14.43 10.79 -1.81
C LEU A 274 -14.61 12.22 -1.27
N ASP A 275 -13.79 12.56 -0.29
CA ASP A 275 -13.79 13.89 0.32
C ASP A 275 -13.45 14.99 -0.68
N HIS A 276 -14.11 16.14 -0.52
CA HIS A 276 -13.87 17.32 -1.35
C HIS A 276 -13.90 18.60 -0.49
N PRO A 277 -12.93 19.52 -0.64
CA PRO A 277 -12.79 20.68 0.25
C PRO A 277 -14.01 21.60 0.34
N ARG A 278 -14.85 21.64 -0.70
CA ARG A 278 -16.02 22.55 -0.74
C ARG A 278 -17.30 21.97 -0.14
N THR A 279 -17.49 20.66 -0.24
CA THR A 279 -18.74 20.00 0.16
C THR A 279 -18.57 19.14 1.41
N GLY A 280 -17.32 18.82 1.77
CA GLY A 280 -17.05 17.87 2.85
C GLY A 280 -17.52 16.44 2.54
N LEU A 281 -17.62 15.66 3.63
CA LEU A 281 -18.22 14.33 3.65
C LEU A 281 -19.63 14.41 4.29
N PRO A 282 -20.59 13.55 3.88
CA PRO A 282 -21.94 13.54 4.43
C PRO A 282 -21.98 13.52 5.96
N VAL A 283 -21.11 12.70 6.56
CA VAL A 283 -21.05 12.55 8.01
C VAL A 283 -20.81 13.89 8.74
N GLU A 284 -20.15 14.87 8.14
CA GLU A 284 -19.92 16.17 8.79
C GLU A 284 -21.20 17.02 8.91
N GLU A 285 -22.09 16.91 7.92
CA GLU A 285 -23.39 17.57 7.96
C GLU A 285 -24.32 16.86 8.95
N GLU A 286 -24.32 15.53 8.93
CA GLU A 286 -25.22 14.71 9.75
C GLU A 286 -24.84 14.70 11.24
N SER A 287 -23.55 14.62 11.54
CA SER A 287 -23.07 14.47 12.91
C SER A 287 -22.62 15.79 13.56
N GLY A 288 -22.44 16.84 12.76
CA GLY A 288 -21.86 18.12 13.20
C GLY A 288 -20.37 18.04 13.57
N PHE A 289 -19.71 16.88 13.41
CA PHE A 289 -18.27 16.72 13.63
C PHE A 289 -17.48 17.24 12.43
N ARG A 290 -16.40 17.97 12.69
CA ARG A 290 -15.45 18.41 11.64
C ARG A 290 -14.25 17.50 11.56
N ILE A 291 -13.97 16.99 10.36
CA ILE A 291 -12.83 16.08 10.13
C ILE A 291 -11.56 16.82 9.67
N ASP A 292 -11.51 18.15 9.84
CA ASP A 292 -10.39 19.02 9.47
C ASP A 292 -9.04 18.54 10.02
N LYS A 293 -9.04 18.00 11.25
CA LYS A 293 -7.83 17.45 11.86
C LYS A 293 -7.27 16.25 11.09
N LEU A 294 -8.15 15.36 10.61
CA LEU A 294 -7.76 14.21 9.79
C LEU A 294 -7.29 14.67 8.40
N ARG A 295 -8.00 15.61 7.77
CA ARG A 295 -7.63 16.20 6.47
C ARG A 295 -6.24 16.81 6.44
N ARG A 296 -5.82 17.45 7.54
CA ARG A 296 -4.47 18.04 7.67
C ARG A 296 -3.36 16.99 7.60
N VAL A 297 -3.66 15.76 8.01
CA VAL A 297 -2.66 14.69 8.09
C VAL A 297 -2.73 13.76 6.88
N GLY A 298 -3.92 13.51 6.34
CA GLY A 298 -4.09 12.66 5.18
C GLY A 298 -5.46 12.81 4.53
N LYS A 299 -5.61 12.20 3.34
CA LYS A 299 -6.90 12.19 2.65
C LYS A 299 -7.87 11.25 3.37
N VAL A 300 -9.14 11.63 3.37
CA VAL A 300 -10.23 10.95 4.05
C VAL A 300 -11.29 10.51 3.02
N MET A 301 -12.05 9.49 3.36
CA MET A 301 -13.16 8.97 2.58
C MET A 301 -14.21 8.44 3.54
N GLU A 302 -15.48 8.54 3.17
CA GLU A 302 -16.57 7.90 3.89
C GLU A 302 -16.94 6.58 3.22
N ILE A 303 -17.28 5.57 4.01
CA ILE A 303 -18.02 4.40 3.54
C ILE A 303 -19.42 4.46 4.13
N GLY A 304 -20.40 4.03 3.35
CA GLY A 304 -21.77 4.02 3.80
C GLY A 304 -22.59 3.00 3.04
N LYS A 305 -23.87 2.93 3.41
CA LYS A 305 -24.88 2.13 2.70
C LYS A 305 -24.47 0.65 2.62
N LEU A 306 -23.76 0.16 3.64
CA LEU A 306 -23.47 -1.26 3.80
C LEU A 306 -24.75 -1.99 4.19
N ALA A 307 -25.42 -2.58 3.22
CA ALA A 307 -26.59 -3.42 3.46
C ALA A 307 -26.37 -4.81 2.88
N ILE A 308 -26.59 -5.84 3.70
CA ILE A 308 -26.58 -7.24 3.30
C ILE A 308 -27.98 -7.80 3.50
N ALA A 309 -28.52 -8.42 2.45
CA ALA A 309 -29.81 -9.07 2.48
C ALA A 309 -29.91 -10.00 3.70
N SER A 310 -31.00 -9.92 4.46
CA SER A 310 -31.14 -10.58 5.77
C SER A 310 -30.80 -12.09 5.75
N SER A 311 -31.11 -12.79 4.66
CA SER A 311 -30.80 -14.22 4.47
C SER A 311 -29.31 -14.55 4.28
N TYR A 312 -28.45 -13.54 4.08
CA TYR A 312 -27.01 -13.69 3.82
C TYR A 312 -26.12 -13.03 4.89
N ARG A 313 -26.67 -12.45 5.96
CA ARG A 313 -25.90 -11.70 6.98
C ARG A 313 -24.82 -12.52 7.70
N THR A 314 -24.99 -13.83 7.79
CA THR A 314 -24.00 -14.75 8.39
C THR A 314 -22.89 -15.16 7.41
N ARG A 315 -23.01 -14.80 6.12
CA ARG A 315 -22.02 -15.15 5.10
C ARG A 315 -20.87 -14.14 5.14
N GLN A 316 -19.84 -14.46 5.91
CA GLN A 316 -18.60 -13.67 5.98
C GLN A 316 -17.98 -13.31 4.61
N PRO A 317 -18.00 -14.20 3.59
CA PRO A 317 -17.43 -13.89 2.27
C PRO A 317 -18.07 -12.67 1.60
N LEU A 318 -19.38 -12.50 1.77
CA LEU A 318 -20.13 -11.37 1.23
C LEU A 318 -19.68 -10.05 1.86
N PHE A 319 -19.53 -10.03 3.19
CA PHE A 319 -19.04 -8.86 3.91
C PHE A 319 -17.59 -8.51 3.54
N LEU A 320 -16.69 -9.50 3.50
CA LEU A 320 -15.29 -9.28 3.13
C LEU A 320 -15.15 -8.78 1.69
N GLY A 321 -15.93 -9.31 0.75
CA GLY A 321 -15.92 -8.84 -0.64
C GLY A 321 -16.42 -7.40 -0.78
N LEU A 322 -17.47 -6.99 -0.06
CA LEU A 322 -17.93 -5.60 -0.04
C LEU A 322 -16.85 -4.66 0.53
N LEU A 323 -16.20 -5.05 1.62
CA LEU A 323 -15.09 -4.28 2.19
C LEU A 323 -13.88 -4.19 1.26
N ARG A 324 -13.55 -5.26 0.55
CA ARG A 324 -12.48 -5.26 -0.46
C ARG A 324 -12.72 -4.16 -1.50
N CYS A 325 -13.96 -4.02 -1.99
CA CYS A 325 -14.31 -3.00 -2.99
C CYS A 325 -13.87 -1.60 -2.53
N VAL A 326 -14.29 -1.19 -1.33
CA VAL A 326 -14.01 0.16 -0.81
C VAL A 326 -12.56 0.34 -0.36
N ILE A 327 -11.91 -0.71 0.16
CA ILE A 327 -10.51 -0.63 0.58
C ILE A 327 -9.56 -0.55 -0.62
N GLU A 328 -9.83 -1.27 -1.71
CA GLU A 328 -9.05 -1.10 -2.95
C GLU A 328 -9.23 0.30 -3.54
N VAL A 329 -10.44 0.87 -3.54
CA VAL A 329 -10.64 2.29 -3.88
C VAL A 329 -9.79 3.19 -2.99
N ALA A 330 -9.83 2.96 -1.67
CA ALA A 330 -9.05 3.76 -0.73
C ALA A 330 -7.55 3.75 -1.04
N MET A 331 -6.99 2.58 -1.35
CA MET A 331 -5.58 2.45 -1.74
C MET A 331 -5.28 3.09 -3.10
N GLU A 332 -6.17 2.96 -4.07
CA GLU A 332 -6.05 3.57 -5.41
C GLU A 332 -5.96 5.11 -5.32
N TYR A 333 -6.87 5.72 -4.55
CA TYR A 333 -6.94 7.17 -4.34
C TYR A 333 -5.97 7.69 -3.26
N ARG A 334 -5.15 6.80 -2.68
CA ARG A 334 -4.14 7.11 -1.65
C ARG A 334 -4.75 7.72 -0.38
N LEU A 335 -5.89 7.20 0.03
CA LEU A 335 -6.65 7.61 1.20
C LEU A 335 -5.99 7.06 2.47
N SER A 336 -5.87 7.89 3.49
CA SER A 336 -5.22 7.54 4.75
C SER A 336 -6.21 7.06 5.80
N PHE A 337 -7.42 7.60 5.77
CA PHE A 337 -8.46 7.34 6.75
C PHE A 337 -9.78 7.01 6.03
N ILE A 338 -10.50 6.05 6.57
CA ILE A 338 -11.87 5.71 6.16
C ILE A 338 -12.79 6.01 7.32
N ILE A 339 -13.86 6.77 7.08
CA ILE A 339 -14.86 7.17 8.06
C ILE A 339 -16.15 6.43 7.77
N ASN A 340 -16.93 6.15 8.81
CA ASN A 340 -18.21 5.46 8.70
C ASN A 340 -19.15 5.94 9.79
N ASP A 341 -20.38 6.24 9.42
CA ASP A 341 -21.54 6.51 10.25
C ASP A 341 -22.35 5.20 10.39
N SER A 342 -21.99 4.38 11.38
CA SER A 342 -22.66 3.09 11.57
C SER A 342 -23.84 3.23 12.51
N TYR A 343 -24.99 2.64 12.18
CA TYR A 343 -26.01 2.37 13.19
C TYR A 343 -25.41 1.65 14.40
N VAL A 344 -25.84 2.02 15.60
CA VAL A 344 -25.34 1.44 16.87
C VAL A 344 -25.38 -0.10 16.84
N SER A 345 -26.44 -0.67 16.25
CA SER A 345 -26.63 -2.11 16.10
C SER A 345 -25.58 -2.81 15.21
N GLN A 346 -24.89 -2.06 14.33
CA GLN A 346 -23.91 -2.58 13.39
C GLN A 346 -22.46 -2.20 13.76
N ALA A 347 -22.24 -1.30 14.71
CA ALA A 347 -20.90 -0.81 15.07
C ALA A 347 -19.93 -1.92 15.49
N GLY A 348 -20.43 -2.97 16.15
CA GLY A 348 -19.64 -4.13 16.54
C GLY A 348 -19.01 -4.88 15.37
N LEU A 349 -19.64 -4.86 14.18
CA LEU A 349 -19.10 -5.44 12.95
C LEU A 349 -17.86 -4.67 12.49
N TYR A 350 -17.94 -3.33 12.47
CA TYR A 350 -16.86 -2.44 12.05
C TYR A 350 -15.69 -2.46 13.04
N ARG A 351 -15.94 -2.57 14.34
CA ARG A 351 -14.87 -2.72 15.33
C ARG A 351 -14.02 -3.98 15.11
N LYS A 352 -14.64 -5.09 14.66
CA LYS A 352 -13.92 -6.35 14.35
C LYS A 352 -12.97 -6.25 13.15
N ILE A 353 -13.15 -5.28 12.26
CA ILE A 353 -12.25 -5.00 11.12
C ILE A 353 -11.25 -3.88 11.43
N GLY A 354 -11.24 -3.35 12.66
CA GLY A 354 -10.27 -2.37 13.14
C GLY A 354 -10.73 -0.92 13.06
N PHE A 355 -12.02 -0.65 12.82
CA PHE A 355 -12.56 0.69 13.05
C PHE A 355 -12.59 0.97 14.56
N ILE A 356 -12.33 2.22 14.90
CA ILE A 356 -12.37 2.75 16.26
C ILE A 356 -13.37 3.90 16.34
N ASP A 357 -13.87 4.14 17.54
CA ASP A 357 -14.85 5.19 17.78
C ASP A 357 -14.19 6.58 17.56
N GLY A 358 -14.81 7.39 16.71
CA GLY A 358 -14.42 8.77 16.43
C GLY A 358 -15.06 9.79 17.37
N ALA A 359 -16.21 9.43 17.93
CA ALA A 359 -16.94 10.20 18.94
C ALA A 359 -17.38 9.28 20.09
N HIS A 360 -17.52 9.83 21.30
CA HIS A 360 -17.91 9.08 22.49
C HIS A 360 -19.43 8.86 22.59
N GLU A 361 -20.22 9.74 22.01
CA GLU A 361 -21.68 9.71 22.09
C GLU A 361 -22.29 9.41 20.71
N PRO A 362 -23.37 8.60 20.65
CA PRO A 362 -24.17 8.45 19.44
C PRO A 362 -24.78 9.78 19.01
N PHE A 363 -24.96 9.95 17.70
CA PHE A 363 -25.72 11.05 17.11
C PHE A 363 -26.90 10.50 16.32
N VAL A 364 -27.87 11.37 15.99
CA VAL A 364 -29.02 10.99 15.15
C VAL A 364 -28.71 11.38 13.72
N ASP A 365 -28.73 10.41 12.80
CA ASP A 365 -28.50 10.67 11.37
C ASP A 365 -29.69 11.39 10.71
N ALA A 366 -29.53 11.77 9.44
CA ALA A 366 -30.59 12.41 8.65
C ALA A 366 -31.85 11.53 8.51
N ASN A 367 -31.73 10.23 8.72
CA ASN A 367 -32.84 9.26 8.65
C ASN A 367 -33.54 9.06 10.01
N GLY A 368 -33.09 9.78 11.05
CA GLY A 368 -33.65 9.73 12.39
C GLY A 368 -33.18 8.54 13.22
N ALA A 369 -32.09 7.84 12.86
CA ALA A 369 -31.58 6.67 13.58
C ALA A 369 -30.27 6.97 14.32
N GLU A 370 -30.09 6.33 15.48
CA GLU A 370 -28.87 6.47 16.28
C GLU A 370 -27.66 5.80 15.60
N CYS A 371 -26.62 6.61 15.38
CA CYS A 371 -25.39 6.26 14.71
C CYS A 371 -24.17 6.57 15.59
N LEU A 372 -23.11 5.80 15.36
CA LEU A 372 -21.78 6.01 15.93
C LEU A 372 -20.82 6.41 14.82
N LEU A 373 -20.05 7.46 15.08
CA LEU A 373 -18.95 7.84 14.21
C LEU A 373 -17.78 6.89 14.44
N LEU A 374 -17.37 6.21 13.38
CA LEU A 374 -16.26 5.26 13.38
C LEU A 374 -15.21 5.68 12.34
N TRP A 375 -13.95 5.37 12.60
CA TRP A 375 -12.88 5.58 11.63
C TRP A 375 -11.84 4.47 11.64
N LEU A 376 -11.23 4.24 10.48
CA LEU A 376 -10.15 3.29 10.26
C LEU A 376 -8.93 4.04 9.73
N ASN A 377 -7.79 3.87 10.40
CA ASN A 377 -6.50 4.34 9.91
C ASN A 377 -5.90 3.33 8.93
N LEU A 378 -6.24 3.46 7.65
CA LEU A 378 -5.75 2.58 6.59
C LEU A 378 -4.22 2.67 6.41
N SER A 379 -3.62 3.83 6.68
CA SER A 379 -2.17 3.97 6.58
C SER A 379 -1.44 3.14 7.64
N LYS A 380 -1.90 3.19 8.89
CA LYS A 380 -1.37 2.37 9.99
C LYS A 380 -1.60 0.88 9.71
N ALA A 381 -2.79 0.55 9.21
CA ALA A 381 -3.20 -0.79 8.83
C ALA A 381 -2.24 -1.48 7.83
N VAL A 382 -1.73 -0.74 6.86
CA VAL A 382 -0.86 -1.28 5.80
C VAL A 382 0.61 -1.30 6.21
N ILE A 383 1.07 -0.35 7.02
CA ILE A 383 2.48 -0.26 7.43
C ILE A 383 2.84 -1.27 8.52
N TYR A 384 1.94 -1.47 9.48
CA TYR A 384 2.13 -2.32 10.66
C TYR A 384 1.23 -3.55 10.60
N GLU A 385 1.34 -4.31 9.51
CA GLU A 385 0.45 -5.42 9.19
C GLU A 385 0.62 -6.62 10.15
N ASN A 386 1.84 -6.92 10.61
CA ASN A 386 2.13 -8.07 11.48
C ASN A 386 2.05 -7.72 12.97
N SER A 387 1.92 -6.44 13.35
CA SER A 387 1.65 -6.02 14.73
C SER A 387 0.16 -6.12 15.09
N ARG A 388 -0.61 -6.92 14.34
CA ARG A 388 -2.05 -7.08 14.50
C ARG A 388 -2.35 -8.37 15.23
N ASP A 389 -3.37 -8.34 16.08
CA ASP A 389 -3.96 -9.55 16.61
C ASP A 389 -4.56 -10.37 15.46
N ASP A 390 -4.10 -11.63 15.33
CA ASP A 390 -4.51 -12.60 14.30
C ASP A 390 -6.05 -12.82 14.25
N ASN A 391 -6.76 -12.46 15.32
CA ASN A 391 -8.21 -12.61 15.48
C ASN A 391 -9.07 -11.50 14.83
N THR A 392 -8.48 -10.49 14.19
CA THR A 392 -9.26 -9.43 13.53
C THR A 392 -9.73 -9.84 12.13
N SER A 393 -10.93 -9.42 11.72
CA SER A 393 -11.45 -9.72 10.37
C SER A 393 -10.62 -9.09 9.24
N MET A 394 -9.71 -8.17 9.58
CA MET A 394 -8.75 -7.57 8.67
C MET A 394 -7.65 -8.55 8.24
N SER A 395 -7.26 -9.52 9.09
CA SER A 395 -6.30 -10.58 8.71
C SER A 395 -6.84 -11.47 7.59
N ARG A 396 -8.17 -11.65 7.54
CA ARG A 396 -8.87 -12.38 6.47
C ARG A 396 -9.12 -11.53 5.22
N LEU A 397 -9.11 -10.21 5.33
CA LEU A 397 -9.30 -9.30 4.20
C LEU A 397 -8.03 -9.14 3.36
N ILE A 398 -6.87 -9.06 4.02
CA ILE A 398 -5.56 -8.85 3.36
C ILE A 398 -5.34 -9.78 2.16
N PRO A 399 -5.52 -11.11 2.28
CA PRO A 399 -5.30 -12.04 1.16
C PRO A 399 -6.25 -11.83 -0.02
N LEU A 400 -7.35 -11.10 0.17
CA LEU A 400 -8.32 -10.79 -0.87
C LEU A 400 -7.96 -9.51 -1.61
N LEU A 401 -7.15 -8.63 -1.03
CA LEU A 401 -6.79 -7.36 -1.63
C LEU A 401 -5.83 -7.58 -2.81
N ASN A 402 -5.88 -6.68 -3.78
CA ASN A 402 -4.87 -6.63 -4.84
C ASN A 402 -3.46 -6.38 -4.27
N ASP A 403 -2.61 -7.42 -4.29
CA ASP A 403 -1.23 -7.40 -3.78
C ASP A 403 -0.41 -6.21 -4.31
N TYR A 404 -0.49 -5.94 -5.61
CA TYR A 404 0.26 -4.83 -6.22
C TYR A 404 -0.23 -3.48 -5.71
N LEU A 405 -1.54 -3.31 -5.59
CA LEU A 405 -2.14 -2.08 -5.11
C LEU A 405 -1.73 -1.80 -3.66
N THR A 406 -1.77 -2.83 -2.80
CA THR A 406 -1.32 -2.80 -1.41
C THR A 406 0.16 -2.40 -1.32
N GLU A 407 1.02 -3.07 -2.08
CA GLU A 407 2.46 -2.80 -2.08
C GLU A 407 2.80 -1.40 -2.61
N ARG A 408 2.14 -0.97 -3.69
CA ARG A 408 2.29 0.38 -4.25
C ARG A 408 1.85 1.44 -3.24
N PHE A 409 0.74 1.19 -2.53
CA PHE A 409 0.25 2.08 -1.49
C PHE A 409 1.26 2.15 -0.32
N TYR A 410 1.81 1.01 0.13
CA TYR A 410 2.88 0.94 1.13
C TYR A 410 4.09 1.80 0.72
N HIS A 411 4.66 1.60 -0.47
CA HIS A 411 5.83 2.38 -0.92
C HIS A 411 5.54 3.89 -0.97
N ARG A 412 4.35 4.29 -1.40
CA ARG A 412 3.94 5.70 -1.43
C ARG A 412 3.81 6.29 -0.02
N LEU A 413 3.29 5.52 0.94
CA LEU A 413 3.24 5.95 2.34
C LEU A 413 4.64 6.08 2.95
N VAL A 414 5.53 5.14 2.65
CA VAL A 414 6.93 5.19 3.10
C VAL A 414 7.63 6.42 2.52
N LEU A 415 7.41 6.79 1.25
CA LEU A 415 7.97 8.03 0.71
C LEU A 415 7.43 9.29 1.39
N ARG A 416 6.17 9.29 1.85
CA ARG A 416 5.64 10.40 2.66
C ARG A 416 6.37 10.56 3.99
N HIS A 417 7.00 9.51 4.52
CA HIS A 417 7.83 9.56 5.73
C HIS A 417 8.92 10.63 5.62
N PHE A 418 9.54 10.79 4.46
CA PHE A 418 10.60 11.77 4.22
C PHE A 418 10.09 13.21 4.10
N ARG A 419 8.84 13.39 3.66
CA ARG A 419 8.29 14.73 3.39
C ARG A 419 7.60 15.37 4.60
N HIS A 420 7.13 14.58 5.56
CA HIS A 420 6.37 15.08 6.70
C HIS A 420 7.10 14.83 8.03
N THR A 421 7.13 15.87 8.88
CA THR A 421 7.52 15.75 10.29
C THR A 421 6.65 14.71 11.01
N ARG A 422 7.20 14.03 12.02
CA ARG A 422 6.54 12.91 12.72
C ARG A 422 5.09 13.20 13.13
N GLN A 423 4.79 14.43 13.53
CA GLN A 423 3.46 14.87 13.97
C GLN A 423 2.38 14.85 12.87
N TYR A 424 2.77 14.81 11.59
CA TYR A 424 1.85 14.80 10.43
C TYR A 424 1.88 13.49 9.66
N ARG A 425 2.34 12.39 10.28
CA ARG A 425 2.36 11.07 9.64
C ARG A 425 1.10 10.31 10.01
N PRO A 426 0.23 9.98 9.04
CA PRO A 426 -1.04 9.31 9.32
C PRO A 426 -0.92 8.05 10.18
N TYR A 427 0.14 7.28 9.98
CA TYR A 427 0.34 5.97 10.61
C TYR A 427 1.02 6.00 11.99
N ASP A 428 1.62 7.13 12.39
CA ASP A 428 2.26 7.29 13.71
C ASP A 428 1.29 7.89 14.75
N LEU A 429 0.05 8.21 14.34
CA LEU A 429 -0.95 8.84 15.19
C LEU A 429 -1.55 7.85 16.22
N PRO A 430 -1.58 8.22 17.52
CA PRO A 430 -2.32 7.45 18.51
C PRO A 430 -3.83 7.58 18.27
N ALA A 431 -4.57 6.50 18.52
CA ALA A 431 -6.03 6.48 18.38
C ALA A 431 -6.71 7.61 19.18
N ALA A 432 -6.15 7.94 20.36
CA ALA A 432 -6.65 9.01 21.23
C ALA A 432 -6.44 10.43 20.69
N ALA A 433 -5.57 10.64 19.69
CA ALA A 433 -5.24 11.99 19.21
C ALA A 433 -6.38 12.68 18.45
N PHE A 434 -7.43 11.94 18.06
CA PHE A 434 -8.53 12.44 17.22
C PHE A 434 -9.91 12.17 17.79
N SER A 435 -10.09 12.05 19.12
CA SER A 435 -11.44 12.14 19.68
C SER A 435 -12.05 13.47 19.23
N LEU A 436 -13.06 13.39 18.36
CA LEU A 436 -13.72 14.54 17.76
C LEU A 436 -14.69 15.07 18.81
N LYS A 437 -14.42 16.30 19.30
CA LYS A 437 -15.36 16.97 20.19
C LYS A 437 -16.56 17.45 19.37
N ALA A 438 -17.76 17.15 19.85
CA ALA A 438 -18.99 17.65 19.26
C ALA A 438 -18.99 19.18 19.32
N LYS A 439 -19.61 19.82 18.32
CA LYS A 439 -19.82 21.25 18.30
C LYS A 439 -20.70 21.61 19.51
N GLN A 440 -20.15 22.32 20.49
CA GLN A 440 -21.00 22.96 21.50
C GLN A 440 -21.80 24.03 20.76
N HIS A 441 -23.07 23.77 20.50
CA HIS A 441 -24.00 24.77 20.02
C HIS A 441 -24.23 25.77 21.16
N GLY A 442 -23.68 26.97 21.01
CA GLY A 442 -24.08 28.17 21.73
C GLY A 442 -25.13 28.93 20.94
#